data_AF-A0ABD5YV18-F1
#
_entry.id   AF-A0ABD5YV18-F1
#
_cell.length_a   1.000
_cell.length_b   1.000
_cell.length_c   1.000
_cell.angle_alpha   90.00
_cell.angle_beta   90.00
_cell.angle_gamma   90.00
#
_symmetry.space_group_name_H-M   'P 1'
#
loop_
_entity.id
_entity.type
_entity.pdbx_description
1 polymer ?
#
loop_
_entity_poly.entity_id
_entity_poly.type
_entity_poly.pdbx_seq_one_letter_code
_entity_poly.pdbx_strand_id
1 'polypeptide(L)'
;MTDLIRVELADALHAATLGEGVACDYHQRPKEISTDDSVLLEAMRLVDHPQLQLEQWPEDWVIDAARCADHTVDEIVAPTRGFEEALISVSLTVSNGVVSVSMPSPEDVSVLDFSSATDGTHPILIDQQLVDARQPNDHGIFRWTRIAGMVAAEPPEPLRGHIENLIEGSREVLETVEKRI
;
A
#
# COMPACT_ATOMS: atom_id res chain seq x y z
N MET A 1 15.82 -5.37 -13.17
CA MET A 1 14.49 -4.79 -12.88
C MET A 1 14.55 -4.03 -11.56
N THR A 2 14.98 -4.68 -10.47
CA THR A 2 15.14 -4.06 -9.14
C THR A 2 16.01 -2.79 -9.13
N ASP A 3 17.10 -2.72 -9.92
CA ASP A 3 17.94 -1.52 -9.96
C ASP A 3 17.23 -0.29 -10.55
N LEU A 4 16.34 -0.48 -11.53
CA LEU A 4 15.56 0.63 -12.09
C LEU A 4 14.55 1.14 -11.06
N ILE A 5 13.87 0.21 -10.39
CA ILE A 5 12.90 0.52 -9.32
C ILE A 5 13.57 1.25 -8.16
N ARG A 6 14.80 0.86 -7.77
CA ARG A 6 15.58 1.56 -6.74
C ARG A 6 15.84 3.02 -7.08
N VAL A 7 16.18 3.30 -8.35
CA VAL A 7 16.41 4.67 -8.82
C VAL A 7 15.11 5.48 -8.74
N GLU A 8 14.02 4.94 -9.28
CA GLU A 8 12.71 5.61 -9.26
C GLU A 8 12.22 5.88 -7.82
N LEU A 9 12.37 4.91 -6.91
CA LEU A 9 12.01 5.06 -5.50
C LEU A 9 12.88 6.11 -4.79
N ALA A 10 14.20 6.12 -5.03
CA ALA A 10 15.10 7.10 -4.43
C ALA A 10 14.74 8.52 -4.88
N ASP A 11 14.52 8.70 -6.19
CA ASP A 11 14.18 10.00 -6.78
C ASP A 11 12.83 10.52 -6.25
N ALA A 12 11.83 9.65 -6.11
CA ALA A 12 10.48 10.02 -5.70
C ALA A 12 10.31 10.19 -4.17
N LEU A 13 10.95 9.32 -3.38
CA LEU A 13 10.67 9.19 -1.94
C LEU A 13 11.73 9.84 -1.05
N HIS A 14 12.85 10.31 -1.60
CA HIS A 14 13.84 11.03 -0.81
C HIS A 14 13.20 12.24 -0.11
N ALA A 15 13.38 12.32 1.21
CA ALA A 15 12.78 13.34 2.07
C ALA A 15 11.23 13.36 2.07
N ALA A 16 10.57 12.31 1.58
CA ALA A 16 9.13 12.14 1.73
C ALA A 16 8.76 12.18 3.22
N THR A 17 7.76 12.99 3.55
CA THR A 17 7.36 13.26 4.95
C THR A 17 6.30 12.27 5.40
N LEU A 18 6.53 11.64 6.56
CA LEU A 18 5.58 10.73 7.21
C LEU A 18 4.70 11.43 8.26
N GLY A 19 5.04 12.68 8.62
CA GLY A 19 4.29 13.52 9.55
C GLY A 19 4.95 13.68 10.92
N GLU A 20 4.13 14.01 11.93
CA GLU A 20 4.56 14.11 13.33
C GLU A 20 4.58 12.70 13.94
N GLY A 21 5.76 12.08 13.92
CA GLY A 21 5.92 10.68 14.28
C GLY A 21 5.56 9.70 13.15
N VAL A 22 5.84 8.43 13.38
CA VAL A 22 5.45 7.33 12.47
C VAL A 22 4.83 6.22 13.30
N ALA A 23 3.63 5.78 12.89
CA ALA A 23 2.91 4.69 13.54
C ALA A 23 2.75 3.52 12.57
N CYS A 24 2.63 2.32 13.10
CA CYS A 24 2.38 1.15 12.30
C CYS A 24 0.89 1.05 11.92
N ASP A 25 0.62 1.00 10.62
CA ASP A 25 -0.73 0.96 10.04
C ASP A 25 -1.47 -0.36 10.23
N TYR A 26 -0.77 -1.37 10.75
CA TYR A 26 -1.28 -2.74 10.88
C TYR A 26 -1.75 -3.09 12.30
N HIS A 27 -1.57 -2.19 13.28
CA HIS A 27 -2.17 -2.36 14.60
C HIS A 27 -3.56 -1.73 14.66
N GLN A 28 -4.48 -2.37 15.39
CA GLN A 28 -5.80 -1.79 15.70
C GLN A 28 -5.74 -0.53 16.59
N ARG A 29 -4.60 -0.31 17.24
CA ARG A 29 -4.32 0.87 18.06
C ARG A 29 -2.99 1.46 17.60
N PRO A 30 -2.84 2.80 17.58
CA PRO A 30 -1.58 3.42 17.18
C PRO A 30 -0.42 2.85 18.01
N LYS A 31 0.54 2.24 17.32
CA LYS A 31 1.81 1.82 17.90
C LYS A 31 2.91 2.57 17.15
N GLU A 32 3.63 3.42 17.87
CA GLU A 32 4.76 4.15 17.32
C GLU A 32 5.86 3.18 16.85
N ILE A 33 6.45 3.50 15.71
CA ILE A 33 7.63 2.81 15.19
C ILE A 33 8.86 3.59 15.66
N SER A 34 9.86 2.86 16.16
CA SER A 34 11.16 3.44 16.49
C SER A 34 11.80 4.01 15.23
N THR A 35 12.24 5.26 15.27
CA THR A 35 12.97 5.91 14.17
C THR A 35 14.48 5.64 14.22
N ASP A 36 14.97 4.95 15.25
CA ASP A 36 16.40 4.67 15.45
C ASP A 36 16.89 3.51 14.56
N ASP A 37 15.97 2.66 14.10
CA ASP A 37 16.25 1.51 13.26
C ASP A 37 15.66 1.71 11.86
N SER A 38 16.07 0.84 10.92
CA SER A 38 15.43 0.79 9.60
C SER A 38 13.95 0.42 9.75
N VAL A 39 13.08 1.17 9.06
CA VAL A 39 11.64 0.96 9.05
C VAL A 39 11.22 0.32 7.74
N LEU A 40 10.34 -0.66 7.85
CA LEU A 40 9.72 -1.30 6.71
C LEU A 40 8.53 -0.45 6.25
N LEU A 41 8.61 0.05 5.02
CA LEU A 41 7.56 0.82 4.37
C LEU A 41 7.05 0.08 3.14
N GLU A 42 5.78 0.28 2.84
CA GLU A 42 5.21 -0.03 1.55
C GLU A 42 5.13 1.26 0.75
N ALA A 43 5.76 1.25 -0.41
CA ALA A 43 5.59 2.26 -1.42
C ALA A 43 4.71 1.71 -2.54
N MET A 44 3.96 2.58 -3.18
CA MET A 44 3.13 2.21 -4.31
C MET A 44 3.10 3.28 -5.38
N ARG A 45 2.84 2.87 -6.61
CA ARG A 45 2.64 3.72 -7.78
C ARG A 45 1.44 3.20 -8.55
N LEU A 46 0.55 4.09 -8.98
CA LEU A 46 -0.54 3.71 -9.86
C LEU A 46 -0.05 3.64 -11.31
N VAL A 47 -0.51 2.62 -12.03
CA VAL A 47 -0.22 2.42 -13.46
C VAL A 47 -1.54 2.16 -14.19
N ASP A 48 -1.90 3.05 -15.12
CA ASP A 48 -3.02 2.92 -16.07
C ASP A 48 -4.28 2.17 -15.54
N HIS A 49 -5.04 2.81 -14.64
CA HIS A 49 -6.27 2.21 -14.08
C HIS A 49 -7.57 2.87 -14.58
N PRO A 50 -8.22 2.34 -15.63
CA PRO A 50 -9.38 2.98 -16.26
C PRO A 50 -10.65 2.99 -15.40
N GLN A 51 -10.73 2.17 -14.36
CA GLN A 51 -11.90 2.07 -13.48
C GLN A 51 -11.82 3.00 -12.24
N LEU A 52 -10.70 3.72 -12.07
CA LEU A 52 -10.41 4.55 -10.92
C LEU A 52 -10.53 6.04 -11.28
N GLN A 53 -11.74 6.59 -11.18
CA GLN A 53 -12.02 7.99 -11.51
C GLN A 53 -11.78 8.92 -10.31
N LEU A 54 -10.52 9.15 -9.93
CA LEU A 54 -10.19 10.28 -9.04
C LEU A 54 -9.75 11.50 -9.84
N GLU A 55 -10.03 12.67 -9.28
CA GLU A 55 -9.69 13.97 -9.89
C GLU A 55 -8.18 14.21 -9.97
N GLN A 56 -7.40 13.64 -9.04
CA GLN A 56 -5.94 13.71 -9.01
C GLN A 56 -5.36 12.39 -8.47
N TRP A 57 -4.47 11.79 -9.23
CA TRP A 57 -3.69 10.62 -8.84
C TRP A 57 -2.21 10.98 -8.76
N PRO A 58 -1.44 10.43 -7.81
CA PRO A 58 0.01 10.54 -7.85
C PRO A 58 0.52 9.78 -9.08
N GLU A 59 1.26 10.49 -9.93
CA GLU A 59 1.91 9.91 -11.11
C GLU A 59 3.20 9.14 -10.73
N ASP A 60 3.70 9.35 -9.51
CA ASP A 60 4.96 8.81 -9.02
C ASP A 60 4.75 7.90 -7.79
N TRP A 61 5.84 7.27 -7.32
CA TRP A 61 5.86 6.51 -6.09
C TRP A 61 5.49 7.36 -4.88
N VAL A 62 4.61 6.82 -4.03
CA VAL A 62 4.25 7.42 -2.75
C VAL A 62 4.36 6.39 -1.64
N ILE A 63 4.64 6.86 -0.42
CA ILE A 63 4.55 6.01 0.77
C ILE A 63 3.08 5.73 1.04
N ASP A 64 2.73 4.46 1.18
CA ASP A 64 1.37 4.03 1.50
C ASP A 64 1.21 3.58 2.95
N ALA A 65 2.13 2.75 3.46
CA ALA A 65 2.01 2.18 4.80
C ALA A 65 3.36 1.95 5.47
N ALA A 66 3.37 1.99 6.80
CA ALA A 66 4.51 1.69 7.66
C ALA A 66 4.24 0.46 8.55
N ARG A 67 5.28 -0.37 8.69
CA ARG A 67 5.25 -1.61 9.48
C ARG A 67 6.25 -1.54 10.63
N CYS A 68 5.80 -1.91 11.83
CA CYS A 68 6.71 -2.15 12.95
C CYS A 68 7.29 -3.57 12.87
N ALA A 69 8.25 -3.88 13.75
CA ALA A 69 8.87 -5.20 13.86
C ALA A 69 7.89 -6.36 14.11
N ASP A 70 6.71 -6.11 14.69
CA ASP A 70 5.69 -7.16 14.90
C ASP A 70 4.92 -7.51 13.61
N HIS A 71 4.95 -6.61 12.61
CA HIS A 71 4.23 -6.73 11.34
C HIS A 71 5.19 -6.80 10.13
N THR A 72 6.42 -7.22 10.36
CA THR A 72 7.40 -7.48 9.32
C THR A 72 6.92 -8.60 8.41
N VAL A 73 7.08 -8.39 7.11
CA VAL A 73 6.84 -9.35 6.04
C VAL A 73 8.03 -9.28 5.09
N ASP A 74 8.25 -10.35 4.33
CA ASP A 74 9.34 -10.41 3.35
C ASP A 74 8.83 -10.31 1.90
N GLU A 75 7.51 -10.40 1.71
CA GLU A 75 6.86 -10.44 0.40
C GLU A 75 5.57 -9.59 0.40
N ILE A 76 5.25 -9.02 -0.75
CA ILE A 76 3.99 -8.33 -1.02
C ILE A 76 2.95 -9.38 -1.41
N VAL A 77 1.75 -9.29 -0.82
CA VAL A 77 0.66 -10.21 -1.14
C VAL A 77 0.08 -9.87 -2.50
N ALA A 78 0.27 -10.79 -3.46
CA ALA A 78 -0.34 -10.90 -4.80
C ALA A 78 -0.45 -9.61 -5.65
N PRO A 79 -0.07 -9.64 -6.94
CA PRO A 79 -0.19 -8.46 -7.79
C PRO A 79 -1.58 -7.83 -7.85
N THR A 80 -1.63 -6.52 -7.58
CA THR A 80 -2.84 -5.70 -7.68
C THR A 80 -2.94 -5.08 -9.07
N ARG A 81 -4.13 -5.13 -9.69
CA ARG A 81 -4.34 -4.53 -11.01
C ARG A 81 -4.13 -3.02 -10.97
N GLY A 82 -3.23 -2.52 -11.82
CA GLY A 82 -2.94 -1.08 -11.95
C GLY A 82 -2.24 -0.44 -10.76
N PHE A 83 -1.66 -1.25 -9.86
CA PHE A 83 -0.77 -0.78 -8.80
C PHE A 83 0.55 -1.54 -8.91
N GLU A 84 1.63 -0.78 -8.97
CA GLU A 84 2.94 -1.28 -8.62
C GLU A 84 3.18 -1.05 -7.14
N GLU A 85 3.80 -2.03 -6.50
CA GLU A 85 4.03 -2.02 -5.06
C GLU A 85 5.48 -2.43 -4.80
N ALA A 86 6.11 -1.75 -3.86
CA ALA A 86 7.46 -2.05 -3.42
C ALA A 86 7.50 -2.11 -1.90
N LEU A 87 8.06 -3.19 -1.38
CA LEU A 87 8.34 -3.35 0.03
C LEU A 87 9.77 -2.92 0.25
N ILE A 88 9.96 -1.83 1.00
CA ILE A 88 11.26 -1.17 1.15
C ILE A 88 11.65 -1.06 2.61
N SER A 89 12.91 -1.29 2.90
CA SER A 89 13.50 -1.01 4.21
C SER A 89 14.30 0.29 4.10
N VAL A 90 13.93 1.29 4.90
CA VAL A 90 14.47 2.65 4.80
C VAL A 90 14.98 3.14 6.14
N SER A 91 15.97 4.03 6.13
CA SER A 91 16.29 4.82 7.32
C SER A 91 15.36 6.02 7.40
N LEU A 92 15.04 6.45 8.61
CA LEU A 92 14.24 7.66 8.84
C LEU A 92 15.14 8.77 9.41
N THR A 93 14.80 10.02 9.08
CA THR A 93 15.38 11.21 9.71
C THR A 93 14.28 11.94 10.46
N VAL A 94 14.61 12.43 11.66
CA VAL A 94 13.72 13.28 12.45
C VAL A 94 14.30 14.69 12.50
N SER A 95 13.53 15.67 12.03
CA SER A 95 13.91 17.09 12.05
C SER A 95 12.74 17.93 12.53
N ASN A 96 12.91 18.65 13.64
CA ASN A 96 11.86 19.48 14.25
C ASN A 96 10.55 18.71 14.52
N GLY A 97 10.65 17.43 14.90
CA GLY A 97 9.48 16.56 15.16
C GLY A 97 8.83 15.97 13.91
N VAL A 98 9.29 16.37 12.72
CA VAL A 98 8.84 15.78 11.45
C VAL A 98 9.72 14.59 11.11
N VAL A 99 9.08 13.46 10.82
CA VAL A 99 9.74 12.24 10.36
C VAL A 99 9.73 12.21 8.83
N SER A 100 10.88 11.92 8.24
CA SER A 100 11.04 11.84 6.79
C SER A 100 11.89 10.64 6.38
N VAL A 101 11.69 10.14 5.18
CA VAL A 101 12.47 9.06 4.57
C VAL A 101 13.87 9.57 4.20
N SER A 102 14.90 8.79 4.58
CA SER A 102 16.31 9.11 4.35
C SER A 102 16.95 8.14 3.36
N MET A 103 16.98 8.52 2.09
CA MET A 103 17.51 7.71 0.99
C MET A 103 18.21 8.62 -0.04
N PRO A 104 19.38 9.20 0.28
CA PRO A 104 20.02 10.20 -0.59
C PRO A 104 20.53 9.65 -1.92
N SER A 105 20.65 8.33 -2.06
CA SER A 105 20.98 7.69 -3.33
C SER A 105 20.31 6.32 -3.51
N PRO A 106 20.24 5.79 -4.75
CA PRO A 106 19.60 4.50 -5.05
C PRO A 106 20.19 3.31 -4.29
N GLU A 107 21.48 3.35 -3.94
CA GLU A 107 22.12 2.32 -3.12
C GLU A 107 21.64 2.30 -1.66
N ASP A 108 21.06 3.38 -1.16
CA ASP A 108 20.42 3.43 0.17
C ASP A 108 19.01 2.82 0.15
N VAL A 109 18.50 2.43 -1.02
CA VAL A 109 17.18 1.78 -1.19
C VAL A 109 17.28 0.27 -1.11
N SER A 110 16.92 -0.27 0.04
CA SER A 110 16.74 -1.71 0.23
C SER A 110 15.33 -2.14 -0.19
N VAL A 111 15.14 -2.44 -1.48
CA VAL A 111 13.92 -3.11 -1.99
C VAL A 111 13.98 -4.58 -1.60
N LEU A 112 13.05 -5.00 -0.74
CA LEU A 112 12.91 -6.39 -0.29
C LEU A 112 12.09 -7.21 -1.27
N ASP A 113 10.97 -6.66 -1.73
CA ASP A 113 10.10 -7.28 -2.72
C ASP A 113 9.44 -6.22 -3.60
N PHE A 114 9.01 -6.63 -4.79
CA PHE A 114 8.33 -5.79 -5.76
C PHE A 114 7.24 -6.58 -6.48
N SER A 115 6.06 -5.99 -6.52
CA SER A 115 4.93 -6.48 -7.28
C SER A 115 4.63 -5.53 -8.44
N SER A 116 4.75 -6.00 -9.67
CA SER A 116 4.40 -5.24 -10.87
C SER A 116 2.88 -5.06 -11.00
N ALA A 117 2.44 -3.96 -11.59
CA ALA A 117 1.08 -3.84 -12.09
C ALA A 117 0.84 -4.89 -13.18
N THR A 118 -0.25 -5.64 -13.05
CA THR A 118 -0.67 -6.65 -14.05
C THR A 118 -2.05 -6.32 -14.59
N ASP A 119 -2.48 -7.08 -15.61
CA ASP A 119 -3.84 -7.06 -16.15
C ASP A 119 -4.83 -7.95 -15.35
N GLY A 120 -4.41 -8.66 -14.28
CA GLY A 120 -5.27 -9.44 -13.36
C GLY A 120 -4.56 -10.01 -12.12
N THR A 121 -5.19 -10.08 -10.93
CA THR A 121 -6.16 -11.14 -10.57
C THR A 121 -7.21 -10.74 -9.51
N HIS A 122 -7.03 -9.62 -8.80
CA HIS A 122 -8.03 -9.11 -7.86
C HIS A 122 -8.79 -7.94 -8.49
N PRO A 123 -10.12 -8.04 -8.73
CA PRO A 123 -10.89 -6.86 -9.06
C PRO A 123 -10.78 -5.91 -7.87
N ILE A 124 -10.34 -4.69 -8.10
CA ILE A 124 -10.50 -3.64 -7.10
C ILE A 124 -11.99 -3.29 -7.08
N LEU A 125 -12.76 -4.06 -6.32
CA LEU A 125 -14.17 -3.79 -6.08
C LEU A 125 -14.24 -2.66 -5.06
N ILE A 126 -14.18 -1.44 -5.56
CA ILE A 126 -14.21 -0.25 -4.74
C ILE A 126 -15.65 0.06 -4.41
N ASP A 127 -16.00 -0.08 -3.14
CA ASP A 127 -17.22 0.53 -2.63
C ASP A 127 -17.04 2.06 -2.62
N GLN A 128 -17.97 2.78 -3.23
CA GLN A 128 -17.98 4.25 -3.21
C GLN A 128 -17.98 4.79 -1.77
N GLN A 129 -18.54 4.06 -0.80
CA GLN A 129 -18.50 4.43 0.61
C GLN A 129 -17.09 4.40 1.21
N LEU A 130 -16.20 3.50 0.73
CA LEU A 130 -14.79 3.48 1.13
C LEU A 130 -14.03 4.66 0.50
N VAL A 131 -14.39 5.05 -0.73
CA VAL A 131 -13.87 6.26 -1.38
C VAL A 131 -14.29 7.51 -0.61
N ASP A 132 -15.55 7.58 -0.20
CA ASP A 132 -16.12 8.75 0.48
C ASP A 132 -15.62 8.87 1.93
N ALA A 133 -15.24 7.75 2.56
CA ALA A 133 -14.67 7.70 3.91
C ALA A 133 -13.15 7.99 3.97
N ARG A 134 -12.51 8.24 2.82
CA ARG A 134 -11.06 8.44 2.73
C ARG A 134 -10.58 9.63 3.56
N GLN A 135 -9.40 9.47 4.16
CA GLN A 135 -8.57 10.63 4.48
C GLN A 135 -8.15 11.28 3.14
N PRO A 136 -8.08 12.62 3.04
CA PRO A 136 -7.47 13.26 1.88
C PRO A 136 -6.09 12.65 1.60
N ASN A 137 -5.87 12.18 0.37
CA ASN A 137 -4.63 11.56 -0.11
C ASN A 137 -4.31 10.13 0.39
N ASP A 138 -5.27 9.39 0.96
CA ASP A 138 -5.09 7.94 1.21
C ASP A 138 -5.23 7.15 -0.10
N HIS A 139 -4.18 7.17 -0.92
CA HIS A 139 -4.21 6.60 -2.27
C HIS A 139 -4.13 5.07 -2.30
N GLY A 140 -3.58 4.41 -1.26
CA GLY A 140 -3.43 2.96 -1.23
C GLY A 140 -4.53 2.21 -0.48
N ILE A 141 -5.60 2.90 -0.04
CA ILE A 141 -6.82 2.26 0.49
C ILE A 141 -7.44 1.22 -0.48
N PHE A 142 -7.16 1.37 -1.78
CA PHE A 142 -7.65 0.46 -2.83
C PHE A 142 -6.79 -0.80 -2.98
N ARG A 143 -5.68 -0.90 -2.25
CA ARG A 143 -4.78 -2.06 -2.35
C ARG A 143 -5.37 -3.26 -1.65
N TRP A 144 -5.26 -4.41 -2.30
CA TRP A 144 -5.78 -5.67 -1.78
C TRP A 144 -5.16 -6.03 -0.43
N THR A 145 -3.88 -5.74 -0.21
CA THR A 145 -3.18 -5.96 1.08
C THR A 145 -3.86 -5.24 2.24
N ARG A 146 -4.26 -3.97 2.05
CA ARG A 146 -4.94 -3.17 3.08
C ARG A 146 -6.38 -3.62 3.26
N ILE A 147 -7.09 -3.92 2.16
CA ILE A 147 -8.45 -4.49 2.23
C ILE A 147 -8.42 -5.83 2.97
N ALA A 148 -7.55 -6.75 2.60
CA ALA A 148 -7.40 -8.05 3.25
C ALA A 148 -7.07 -7.92 4.74
N GLY A 149 -6.23 -6.95 5.14
CA GLY A 149 -5.98 -6.64 6.54
C GLY A 149 -7.23 -6.16 7.29
N MET A 150 -8.04 -5.30 6.67
CA MET A 150 -9.32 -4.83 7.23
C MET A 150 -10.38 -5.93 7.30
N VAL A 151 -10.35 -6.87 6.36
CA VAL A 151 -11.25 -8.03 6.27
C VAL A 151 -10.87 -9.12 7.27
N ALA A 152 -9.57 -9.34 7.49
CA ALA A 152 -9.05 -10.33 8.42
C ALA A 152 -9.11 -9.87 9.89
N ALA A 153 -9.04 -8.56 10.15
CA ALA A 153 -9.51 -8.00 11.41
C ALA A 153 -11.03 -8.17 11.49
N GLU A 154 -11.62 -8.57 12.63
CA GLU A 154 -13.08 -8.60 12.73
C GLU A 154 -13.63 -7.21 12.39
N PRO A 155 -14.33 -7.06 11.25
CA PRO A 155 -14.76 -5.75 10.85
C PRO A 155 -15.86 -5.30 11.81
N PRO A 156 -15.92 -3.99 12.16
CA PRO A 156 -17.03 -3.47 12.93
C PRO A 156 -18.35 -3.84 12.23
N GLU A 157 -19.41 -4.09 13.01
CA GLU A 157 -20.69 -4.64 12.54
C GLU A 157 -21.26 -4.04 11.24
N PRO A 158 -21.12 -2.73 10.93
CA PRO A 158 -21.62 -2.17 9.67
C PRO A 158 -20.84 -2.62 8.42
N LEU A 159 -19.54 -2.93 8.58
CA LEU A 159 -18.64 -3.29 7.47
C LEU A 159 -18.59 -4.80 7.22
N ARG A 160 -18.96 -5.63 8.22
CA ARG A 160 -18.91 -7.10 8.11
C ARG A 160 -19.73 -7.62 6.93
N GLY A 161 -20.99 -7.20 6.82
CA GLY A 161 -21.85 -7.63 5.71
C GLY A 161 -21.41 -7.11 4.34
N HIS A 162 -20.75 -5.95 4.28
CA HIS A 162 -20.22 -5.41 3.02
C HIS A 162 -19.00 -6.19 2.54
N ILE A 163 -18.10 -6.53 3.47
CA ILE A 163 -16.93 -7.35 3.21
C ILE A 163 -17.32 -8.76 2.73
N GLU A 164 -18.31 -9.39 3.38
CA GLU A 164 -18.84 -10.69 2.96
C GLU A 164 -19.40 -10.65 1.52
N ASN A 165 -20.10 -9.57 1.14
CA ASN A 165 -20.60 -9.39 -0.22
C ASN A 165 -19.49 -9.17 -1.26
N LEU A 166 -18.42 -8.45 -0.90
CA LEU A 166 -17.25 -8.25 -1.77
C LEU A 166 -16.50 -9.56 -2.02
N ILE A 167 -16.37 -10.40 -0.99
CA ILE A 167 -15.75 -11.73 -1.10
C ILE A 167 -16.60 -12.65 -1.99
N GLU A 168 -17.92 -12.69 -1.78
CA GLU A 168 -18.82 -13.55 -2.57
C GLU A 168 -18.88 -13.09 -4.04
N GLY A 169 -18.97 -11.78 -4.29
CA GLY A 169 -18.94 -11.22 -5.65
C GLY A 169 -17.62 -11.48 -6.37
N SER A 170 -16.49 -11.48 -5.65
CA SER A 170 -15.18 -11.84 -6.21
C SER A 170 -15.12 -13.32 -6.62
N ARG A 171 -15.77 -14.21 -5.86
CA ARG A 171 -15.83 -15.64 -6.18
C ARG A 171 -16.65 -15.92 -7.44
N GLU A 172 -17.79 -15.26 -7.59
CA GLU A 172 -18.63 -15.40 -8.80
C GLU A 172 -17.93 -14.91 -10.08
N VAL A 173 -17.16 -13.81 -9.99
CA VAL A 173 -16.38 -13.28 -11.12
C VAL A 173 -15.29 -14.26 -11.53
N LEU A 174 -14.56 -14.85 -10.58
CA LEU A 174 -13.52 -15.84 -10.84
C LEU A 174 -14.09 -17.12 -11.49
N GLU A 175 -15.19 -17.65 -10.96
CA GLU A 175 -15.88 -18.81 -11.54
C GLU A 175 -16.40 -18.55 -12.97
N THR A 176 -16.70 -17.30 -13.30
CA THR A 176 -17.17 -16.89 -14.63
C THR A 176 -16.02 -16.75 -15.64
N VAL A 177 -14.86 -16.30 -15.19
CA VAL A 177 -13.65 -16.19 -16.02
C VAL A 177 -13.09 -17.58 -16.33
N GLU A 178 -13.04 -18.49 -15.36
CA GLU A 178 -12.56 -19.87 -15.57
C GLU A 178 -13.43 -20.67 -16.54
N LYS A 179 -14.74 -20.39 -16.62
CA LYS A 179 -15.66 -21.03 -17.58
C LYS A 179 -15.54 -20.50 -19.02
N ARG A 180 -14.76 -19.43 -19.24
CA ARG A 180 -14.60 -18.78 -20.55
C ARG A 180 -13.23 -19.03 -21.21
N ILE A 181 -12.38 -19.81 -20.56
CA ILE A 181 -11.08 -20.30 -21.07
C ILE A 181 -11.26 -21.78 -21.46
#